data_AF-A0A5D2GTZ4-F1
#
_entry.id   AF-A0A5D2GTZ4-F1
#
_cell.length_a   1.000
_cell.length_b   1.000
_cell.length_c   1.000
_cell.angle_alpha   90.00
_cell.angle_beta   90.00
_cell.angle_gamma   90.00
#
_symmetry.space_group_name_H-M   'P 1'
#
loop_
_entity.id
_entity.type
_entity.pdbx_description
1 polymer ?
#
loop_
_entity_poly.entity_id
_entity_poly.type
_entity_poly.pdbx_seq_one_letter_code
_entity_poly.pdbx_strand_id
1 'polypeptide(L)'
;MEEASEEKKGGGGGKKEGTNLLGPATFSELPNGRLKCVETGHEMAVKDKDSYAHSKRFCLGLIDFALSHSKPPLNMFKQDPLSR
;
A
#
# COMPACT_ATOMS: atom_id res chain seq x y z
N MET A 1 8.30 28.34 -0.67
CA MET A 1 7.94 27.74 -1.98
C MET A 1 8.45 26.31 -1.92
N GLU A 2 7.82 25.43 -1.16
CA GLU A 2 6.46 24.90 -1.37
C GLU A 2 6.36 24.23 -2.73
N GLU A 3 6.26 22.91 -2.75
CA GLU A 3 5.22 22.17 -3.48
C GLU A 3 5.11 20.77 -2.89
N ALA A 4 4.11 20.61 -2.02
CA ALA A 4 3.52 19.33 -1.70
C ALA A 4 2.79 18.84 -2.96
N SER A 5 3.27 17.77 -3.59
CA SER A 5 2.46 17.06 -4.58
C SER A 5 1.76 15.88 -3.91
N GLU A 6 0.69 16.24 -3.22
CA GLU A 6 -0.36 15.31 -2.78
C GLU A 6 -1.08 14.79 -4.03
N GLU A 7 -0.72 13.61 -4.53
CA GLU A 7 -1.49 12.96 -5.60
C GLU A 7 -2.73 12.28 -4.98
N LYS A 8 -3.77 13.07 -4.76
CA LYS A 8 -5.14 12.59 -4.61
C LYS A 8 -5.85 12.56 -5.97
N LYS A 9 -6.13 11.36 -6.46
CA LYS A 9 -7.19 11.03 -7.41
C LYS A 9 -7.52 9.54 -7.17
N GLY A 10 -8.69 9.10 -6.72
CA GLY A 10 -10.03 9.59 -6.96
C GLY A 10 -10.77 8.48 -7.72
N GLY A 11 -11.49 7.62 -7.01
CA GLY A 11 -12.26 6.52 -7.59
C GLY A 11 -13.42 6.12 -6.68
N GLY A 12 -14.48 6.94 -6.68
CA GLY A 12 -15.72 6.67 -5.96
C GLY A 12 -16.50 5.54 -6.64
N GLY A 13 -16.56 4.38 -5.99
CA GLY A 13 -17.49 3.31 -6.29
C GLY A 13 -17.71 2.52 -5.01
N GLY A 14 -18.87 2.70 -4.36
CA GLY A 14 -19.34 2.05 -3.13
C GLY A 14 -18.23 1.55 -2.20
N LYS A 15 -17.85 2.35 -1.18
CA LYS A 15 -16.77 2.02 -0.24
C LYS A 15 -16.89 0.57 0.26
N LYS A 16 -16.11 -0.34 -0.32
CA LYS A 16 -15.93 -1.68 0.23
C LYS A 16 -15.30 -1.50 1.61
N GLU A 17 -15.83 -2.21 2.59
CA GLU A 17 -15.28 -2.21 3.94
C GLU A 17 -13.77 -2.50 3.90
N GLY A 18 -12.97 -1.75 4.67
CA GLY A 18 -11.51 -1.89 4.68
C GLY A 18 -10.74 -1.16 3.57
N THR A 19 -11.41 -0.44 2.66
CA THR A 19 -10.71 0.41 1.68
C THR A 19 -9.87 1.49 2.39
N ASN A 20 -8.58 1.57 2.07
CA ASN A 20 -7.60 2.49 2.69
C ASN A 20 -7.44 2.35 4.22
N LEU A 21 -7.73 1.17 4.80
CA LEU A 21 -7.59 0.94 6.24
C LEU A 21 -6.18 1.25 6.77
N LEU A 22 -5.15 1.02 5.95
CA LEU A 22 -3.74 1.24 6.29
C LEU A 22 -3.15 2.49 5.62
N GLY A 23 -4.01 3.34 5.03
CA GLY A 23 -3.61 4.51 4.26
C GLY A 23 -3.27 4.23 2.79
N PRO A 24 -3.01 5.28 2.00
CA PRO A 24 -2.53 5.16 0.62
C PRO A 24 -1.06 4.67 0.61
N ALA A 25 -0.71 3.82 -0.34
CA ALA A 25 0.66 3.38 -0.54
C ALA A 25 1.47 4.36 -1.37
N THR A 26 2.78 4.36 -1.15
CA THR A 26 3.74 5.21 -1.85
C THR A 26 4.37 4.42 -2.99
N PHE A 27 4.37 5.00 -4.19
CA PHE A 27 5.01 4.42 -5.36
C PHE A 27 6.23 5.26 -5.75
N SER A 28 7.34 4.60 -6.03
CA SER A 28 8.60 5.20 -6.47
C SER A 28 8.90 4.78 -7.91
N GLU A 29 9.33 5.73 -8.74
CA GLU A 29 9.77 5.43 -10.10
C GLU A 29 11.19 4.86 -10.09
N LEU A 30 11.38 3.75 -10.80
CA LEU A 30 12.67 3.14 -11.06
C LEU A 30 13.27 3.70 -12.36
N PRO A 31 14.61 3.72 -12.48
CA PRO A 31 15.30 4.21 -13.69
C PRO A 31 15.01 3.37 -14.95
N ASN A 32 14.41 2.20 -14.80
CA ASN A 32 13.99 1.33 -15.90
C ASN A 32 12.56 1.63 -16.41
N GLY A 33 11.92 2.71 -15.94
CA GLY A 33 10.55 3.10 -16.33
C GLY A 33 9.44 2.28 -15.66
N ARG A 34 9.77 1.52 -14.60
CA ARG A 34 8.79 0.79 -13.77
C ARG A 34 8.48 1.56 -12.49
N LEU A 35 7.39 1.17 -11.83
CA LEU A 35 7.04 1.64 -10.49
C LEU A 35 7.35 0.57 -9.46
N LYS A 36 7.85 0.98 -8.30
CA LYS A 36 8.01 0.15 -7.11
C LYS A 36 7.15 0.68 -5.98
N CYS A 37 6.29 -0.17 -5.43
CA CYS A 37 5.62 0.13 -4.17
C CYS A 37 6.66 0.09 -3.04
N VAL A 38 6.76 1.16 -2.26
CA VAL A 38 7.77 1.32 -1.21
C VAL A 38 7.54 0.34 -0.07
N GLU A 39 6.26 0.11 0.27
CA GLU A 39 5.84 -0.74 1.37
C GLU A 39 5.98 -2.23 1.05
N THR A 40 5.55 -2.66 -0.14
CA THR A 40 5.58 -4.08 -0.53
C THR A 40 6.84 -4.49 -1.28
N GLY A 41 7.63 -3.51 -1.75
CA GLY A 41 8.78 -3.73 -2.62
C GLY A 41 8.45 -4.23 -4.02
N HIS A 42 7.16 -4.37 -4.37
CA HIS A 42 6.75 -4.94 -5.66
C HIS A 42 6.98 -3.97 -6.81
N GLU A 43 7.59 -4.47 -7.89
CA GLU A 43 7.80 -3.73 -9.13
C GLU A 43 6.70 -4.05 -10.15
N MET A 44 6.15 -3.01 -10.77
CA MET A 44 5.06 -3.10 -11.75
C MET A 44 5.24 -2.07 -12.87
N ALA A 45 4.57 -2.30 -14.00
CA ALA A 45 4.47 -1.27 -15.03
C ALA A 45 3.52 -0.17 -14.59
N VAL A 46 3.71 1.05 -15.10
CA VAL A 46 2.88 2.22 -14.76
C VAL A 46 1.38 1.95 -14.98
N LYS A 47 1.04 1.27 -16.08
CA LYS A 47 -0.34 0.87 -16.44
C LYS A 47 -1.00 -0.08 -15.45
N ASP A 48 -0.21 -0.83 -14.67
CA ASP A 48 -0.71 -1.87 -13.77
C ASP A 48 -0.89 -1.34 -12.33
N LYS A 49 -0.52 -0.07 -12.06
CA LYS A 49 -0.57 0.58 -10.73
C LYS A 49 -1.95 0.45 -10.08
N ASP A 50 -3.00 0.84 -10.79
CA ASP A 50 -4.36 0.84 -10.25
C ASP A 50 -4.88 -0.59 -10.04
N SER A 51 -4.61 -1.49 -10.98
CA SER A 51 -4.97 -2.91 -10.87
C SER A 51 -4.27 -3.58 -9.67
N TYR A 52 -3.00 -3.24 -9.45
CA TYR A 52 -2.22 -3.73 -8.33
C TYR A 52 -2.74 -3.21 -6.99
N ALA A 53 -3.10 -1.91 -6.90
CA ALA A 53 -3.64 -1.29 -5.69
C ALA A 53 -4.96 -1.93 -5.20
N HIS A 54 -5.70 -2.58 -6.09
CA HIS A 54 -6.92 -3.31 -5.75
C HIS A 54 -6.72 -4.84 -5.59
N SER A 55 -5.48 -5.31 -5.74
CA SER A 55 -5.17 -6.74 -5.67
C SER A 55 -5.04 -7.25 -4.23
N LYS A 56 -5.38 -8.52 -4.02
CA LYS A 56 -5.16 -9.22 -2.74
C LYS A 56 -3.68 -9.15 -2.31
N ARG A 57 -2.76 -9.21 -3.26
CA ARG A 57 -1.31 -9.23 -3.01
C ARG A 57 -0.83 -7.90 -2.42
N PHE A 58 -1.34 -6.79 -2.92
CA PHE A 58 -1.05 -5.47 -2.38
C PHE A 58 -1.60 -5.31 -0.96
N CYS A 59 -2.86 -5.68 -0.72
CA CYS A 59 -3.45 -5.62 0.62
C CYS A 59 -2.66 -6.42 1.66
N LEU A 60 -2.25 -7.66 1.32
CA LEU A 60 -1.44 -8.48 2.22
C LEU A 60 -0.06 -7.86 2.48
N GLY A 61 0.59 -7.32 1.44
CA GLY A 61 1.87 -6.64 1.60
C GLY A 61 1.78 -5.40 2.48
N LEU A 62 0.69 -4.63 2.39
CA LEU A 62 0.45 -3.49 3.28
C LEU A 62 0.24 -3.92 4.74
N ILE A 63 -0.47 -5.02 4.97
CA ILE A 63 -0.67 -5.59 6.32
C ILE A 63 0.68 -6.01 6.91
N ASP A 64 1.49 -6.76 6.15
CA ASP A 64 2.81 -7.22 6.59
C ASP A 64 3.77 -6.06 6.88
N PHE A 65 3.76 -5.04 6.02
CA PHE A 65 4.50 -3.80 6.25
C PHE A 65 4.02 -3.06 7.51
N ALA A 66 2.72 -2.94 7.72
CA ALA A 66 2.18 -2.28 8.91
C ALA A 66 2.49 -3.06 10.20
N LEU A 67 2.49 -4.40 10.15
CA LEU A 67 2.86 -5.29 11.25
C LEU A 67 4.36 -5.17 11.59
N SER A 68 5.24 -5.24 10.60
CA SER A 68 6.69 -5.08 10.79
C SER A 68 7.07 -3.70 11.32
N HIS A 69 6.32 -2.66 10.94
CA HIS A 69 6.49 -1.31 11.46
C HIS A 69 5.68 -1.00 12.72
N SER A 70 4.97 -1.98 13.32
CA SER A 70 4.18 -1.82 14.55
C SER A 70 3.20 -0.63 14.50
N LYS A 71 2.59 -0.38 13.33
CA LYS A 71 1.67 0.73 13.14
C LYS A 71 0.32 0.44 13.83
N PRO A 72 -0.28 1.40 14.56
CA PRO A 72 -1.65 1.27 15.04
C PRO A 72 -2.65 1.14 13.89
N PRO A 73 -3.76 0.40 14.03
CA PRO A 73 -4.18 -0.40 15.19
C PRO A 73 -3.61 -1.83 15.20
N LEU A 74 -2.79 -2.21 14.21
CA LEU A 74 -2.28 -3.59 14.11
C LEU A 74 -1.29 -3.95 15.22
N ASN A 75 -0.68 -2.94 15.86
CA ASN A 75 0.13 -3.13 17.07
C ASN A 75 -0.68 -3.42 18.34
N MET A 76 -2.00 -3.30 18.30
CA MET A 76 -2.86 -3.62 19.44
C MET A 76 -2.96 -5.14 19.67
N PHE A 77 -2.65 -5.93 18.65
CA PHE A 77 -2.67 -7.38 18.70
C PHE A 77 -1.26 -7.95 18.59
N LYS A 78 -0.93 -8.94 19.42
CA LYS A 78 0.30 -9.71 19.27
C LYS A 78 0.06 -10.80 18.25
N GLN A 79 0.85 -10.85 17.18
CA GLN A 79 0.83 -12.00 16.27
C GLN A 79 1.23 -13.27 17.03
N ASP A 80 0.51 -14.36 16.77
CA ASP A 80 0.90 -15.68 17.25
C ASP A 80 2.27 -16.06 16.63
N PRO A 81 3.27 -16.44 17.44
CA PRO A 81 4.57 -16.89 16.95
C PRO A 81 4.51 -18.03 15.93
N LEU A 82 3.46 -18.86 15.96
CA LEU A 82 3.26 -19.99 15.05
C LEU A 82 2.62 -19.60 13.71
N SER A 83 2.13 -18.35 13.59
CA SER A 83 1.43 -17.84 12.40
C SER A 83 2.25 -16.83 11.60
N ARG A 84 3.58 -16.88 11.73
CA ARG A 84 4.52 -15.97 11.08
C ARG A 84 5.09 -16.52 9.79
#